data_AF-A0ABD0Q8P8-F1
#
_entry.id   AF-A0ABD0Q8P8-F1
#
_cell.length_a   1.000
_cell.length_b   1.000
_cell.length_c   1.000
_cell.angle_alpha   90.00
_cell.angle_beta   90.00
_cell.angle_gamma   90.00
#
_symmetry.space_group_name_H-M   'P 1'
#
loop_
_entity.id
_entity.type
_entity.pdbx_description
1 polymer ?
#
loop_
_entity_poly.entity_id
_entity_poly.type
_entity_poly.pdbx_seq_one_letter_code
_entity_poly.pdbx_strand_id
1 'polypeptide(L)'
;DVEPAVFQLCGETPEDLSEAKDMINSLILREHVIIPIHDPAIAHFTREDGEMLNTMQRELTVSIQLQKKGQDSVITLEGLIKDVHTADSRIRDMIRKVERNENRR
;
A
#
# COMPACT_ATOMS: atom_id res chain seq x y z
N ASP A 1 20.85 -4.15 -5.83
CA ASP A 1 20.79 -2.68 -5.75
C ASP A 1 19.73 -2.16 -6.68
N VAL A 2 18.98 -1.13 -6.25
CA VAL A 2 17.99 -0.44 -7.08
C VAL A 2 18.74 0.68 -7.81
N GLU A 3 18.61 0.73 -9.14
CA GLU A 3 19.20 1.82 -9.92
C GLU A 3 18.48 3.15 -9.60
N PRO A 4 19.22 4.25 -9.39
CA PRO A 4 18.61 5.52 -9.06
C PRO A 4 17.88 6.11 -10.27
N ALA A 5 16.69 6.64 -10.05
CA ALA A 5 16.04 7.52 -11.02
C ALA A 5 16.76 8.88 -11.03
N VAL A 6 17.28 9.29 -12.20
CA VAL A 6 18.00 10.55 -12.36
C VAL A 6 17.11 11.58 -13.05
N PHE A 7 16.89 12.72 -12.37
CA PHE A 7 16.18 13.87 -12.92
C PHE A 7 17.19 14.96 -13.29
N GLN A 8 17.15 15.44 -14.53
CA GLN A 8 17.92 16.61 -14.98
C GLN A 8 16.98 17.80 -15.10
N LEU A 9 17.34 18.92 -14.47
CA LEU A 9 16.56 20.15 -14.46
C LEU A 9 17.29 21.22 -15.28
N CYS A 10 16.56 21.89 -16.16
CA CYS A 10 17.02 23.06 -16.91
C CYS A 10 15.98 24.18 -16.73
N GLY A 11 16.45 25.40 -16.49
CA GLY A 11 15.61 26.56 -16.19
C GLY A 11 16.35 27.85 -16.50
N GLU A 12 15.63 28.97 -16.50
CA GLU A 12 16.17 30.28 -16.84
C GLU A 12 17.01 30.85 -15.69
N THR A 13 16.60 30.58 -14.45
CA THR A 13 17.27 31.06 -13.24
C THR A 13 17.57 29.94 -12.23
N PRO A 14 18.55 30.13 -11.33
CA PRO A 14 18.78 29.23 -10.21
C PRO A 14 17.56 29.05 -9.29
N GLU A 15 16.75 30.10 -9.13
CA GLU A 15 15.52 30.08 -8.34
C GLU A 15 14.49 29.09 -8.93
N ASP A 16 14.26 29.12 -10.25
CA ASP A 16 13.37 28.17 -10.94
C ASP A 16 13.80 26.72 -10.70
N LEU A 17 15.11 26.46 -10.74
CA LEU A 17 15.67 25.13 -10.49
C LEU A 17 15.45 24.68 -9.05
N SER A 18 15.57 25.60 -8.08
CA SER A 18 15.33 25.30 -6.68
C SER A 18 13.87 24.97 -6.42
N GLU A 19 12.95 25.77 -6.94
CA GLU A 19 11.51 25.55 -6.78
C GLU A 19 11.06 24.23 -7.43
N ALA A 20 11.53 23.95 -8.64
CA ALA A 20 11.23 22.70 -9.34
C ALA A 20 11.76 21.47 -8.57
N LYS A 21 12.99 21.56 -8.03
CA LYS A 21 13.58 20.50 -7.21
C LYS A 21 12.75 20.24 -5.94
N ASP A 22 12.37 21.30 -5.23
CA ASP A 22 11.59 21.18 -3.99
C ASP A 22 10.20 20.62 -4.25
N MET A 23 9.56 21.04 -5.35
CA MET A 23 8.29 20.49 -5.80
C MET A 23 8.39 18.98 -6.10
N ILE A 24 9.39 18.55 -6.88
CA ILE A 24 9.58 17.13 -7.22
C ILE A 24 9.82 16.30 -5.94
N ASN A 25 10.69 16.77 -5.04
CA ASN A 25 10.94 16.10 -3.77
C ASN A 25 9.67 15.98 -2.93
N SER A 26 8.88 17.05 -2.85
CA SER A 26 7.60 17.05 -2.14
C SER A 26 6.63 16.02 -2.74
N LEU A 27 6.53 15.94 -4.06
CA LEU A 27 5.67 14.95 -4.73
C LEU A 27 6.12 13.52 -4.47
N ILE A 28 7.42 13.23 -4.58
CA ILE A 28 7.97 11.89 -4.32
C ILE A 28 7.69 11.46 -2.86
N LEU A 29 7.92 12.36 -1.90
CA LEU A 29 7.68 12.07 -0.49
C LEU A 29 6.20 11.86 -0.17
N ARG A 30 5.30 12.54 -0.89
CA ARG A 30 3.84 12.40 -0.72
C ARG A 30 3.26 11.16 -1.38
N GLU A 31 3.95 10.61 -2.37
CA GLU A 31 3.52 9.40 -3.07
C GLU A 31 3.72 8.14 -2.23
N HIS A 32 4.76 8.05 -1.40
CA HIS A 32 4.97 6.89 -0.53
C HIS A 32 4.08 7.00 0.72
N VAL A 33 3.19 6.03 0.91
CA VAL A 33 2.19 6.05 1.99
C VAL A 33 2.17 4.74 2.77
N ILE A 34 1.77 4.83 4.04
CA ILE A 34 1.52 3.68 4.92
C ILE A 34 0.07 3.77 5.41
N ILE A 35 -0.73 2.74 5.15
CA ILE A 35 -2.17 2.71 5.49
C ILE A 35 -2.49 1.44 6.30
N PRO A 36 -2.99 1.56 7.54
CA PRO A 36 -3.52 0.43 8.29
C PRO A 36 -4.99 0.15 7.95
N ILE A 37 -5.34 -1.13 7.82
CA ILE A 37 -6.71 -1.63 7.67
C ILE A 37 -7.02 -2.47 8.90
N HIS A 38 -7.86 -1.92 9.78
CA HIS A 38 -8.34 -2.61 10.97
C HIS A 38 -9.68 -3.27 10.66
N ASP A 39 -9.78 -4.57 10.88
CA ASP A 39 -11.03 -5.31 10.74
C ASP A 39 -10.95 -6.65 11.49
N PRO A 40 -11.90 -6.98 12.38
CA PRO A 40 -11.92 -8.25 13.10
C PRO A 40 -11.95 -9.48 12.17
N ALA A 41 -12.54 -9.38 10.98
CA ALA A 41 -12.62 -10.49 10.04
C ALA A 41 -11.24 -10.93 9.51
N ILE A 42 -10.22 -10.06 9.60
CA ILE A 42 -8.83 -10.40 9.27
C ILE A 42 -8.31 -11.56 10.14
N ALA A 43 -8.80 -11.70 11.38
CA ALA A 43 -8.45 -12.83 12.24
C ALA A 43 -8.77 -14.18 11.61
N HIS A 44 -9.79 -14.23 10.75
CA HIS A 44 -10.31 -15.43 10.11
C HIS A 44 -9.73 -15.70 8.72
N PHE A 45 -8.79 -14.87 8.24
CA PHE A 45 -8.12 -15.12 6.96
C PHE A 45 -7.49 -16.51 6.96
N THR A 46 -7.67 -17.26 5.87
CA THR A 46 -7.10 -18.59 5.73
C THR A 46 -5.65 -18.51 5.26
N ARG A 47 -5.07 -19.68 4.95
CA ARG A 47 -3.81 -19.75 4.22
C ARG A 47 -3.96 -19.26 2.78
N GLU A 48 -5.06 -19.58 2.11
CA GLU A 48 -5.29 -19.12 0.73
C GLU A 48 -5.38 -17.60 0.67
N ASP A 49 -6.05 -16.95 1.65
CA ASP A 49 -6.07 -15.49 1.73
C ASP A 49 -4.66 -14.91 1.89
N GLY A 50 -3.81 -15.53 2.71
CA GLY A 50 -2.40 -15.14 2.84
C GLY A 50 -1.60 -15.28 1.54
N GLU A 51 -1.85 -16.32 0.75
CA GLU A 51 -1.24 -16.51 -0.57
C GLU A 51 -1.72 -15.45 -1.59
N MET A 52 -2.99 -15.03 -1.51
CA MET A 52 -3.51 -13.90 -2.29
C MET A 52 -2.82 -12.58 -1.91
N LEU A 53 -2.61 -12.31 -0.61
CA LEU A 53 -1.85 -11.13 -0.16
C LEU A 53 -0.41 -11.15 -0.69
N ASN A 54 0.27 -12.29 -0.62
CA ASN A 54 1.64 -12.43 -1.16
C ASN A 54 1.71 -12.20 -2.66
N THR A 55 0.70 -12.64 -3.40
CA THR A 55 0.59 -12.39 -4.85
C THR A 55 0.40 -10.92 -5.12
N MET A 56 -0.50 -10.27 -4.36
CA MET A 56 -0.78 -8.83 -4.46
C MET A 56 0.46 -7.97 -4.20
N GLN A 57 1.32 -8.34 -3.25
CA GLN A 57 2.59 -7.65 -3.02
C GLN A 57 3.48 -7.59 -4.28
N ARG A 58 3.55 -8.70 -5.01
CA ARG A 58 4.38 -8.82 -6.22
C ARG A 58 3.78 -8.08 -7.40
N GLU A 59 2.46 -8.14 -7.54
CA GLU A 59 1.74 -7.47 -8.65
C GLU A 59 1.75 -5.95 -8.51
N LEU A 60 1.60 -5.44 -7.28
CA LEU A 60 1.42 -4.02 -7.01
C LEU A 60 2.68 -3.36 -6.43
N THR A 61 3.78 -4.10 -6.27
CA THR A 61 5.04 -3.57 -5.66
C THR A 61 4.78 -2.90 -4.30
N VAL A 62 3.88 -3.49 -3.51
CA VAL A 62 3.52 -3.03 -2.15
C VAL A 62 4.04 -4.01 -1.10
N SER A 63 4.32 -3.48 0.09
CA SER A 63 4.53 -4.26 1.30
C SER A 63 3.19 -4.42 2.02
N ILE A 64 2.86 -5.66 2.40
CA ILE A 64 1.62 -6.03 3.10
C ILE A 64 1.98 -6.83 4.34
N GLN A 65 1.77 -6.25 5.51
CA GLN A 65 2.02 -6.91 6.79
C GLN A 65 0.70 -7.34 7.43
N LEU A 66 0.52 -8.64 7.60
CA LEU A 66 -0.67 -9.23 8.24
C LEU A 66 -0.41 -9.53 9.72
N GLN A 67 -1.20 -8.95 10.61
CA GLN A 67 -1.18 -9.24 12.04
C GLN A 67 -2.57 -9.71 12.51
N LYS A 68 -2.69 -11.00 12.82
CA LYS A 68 -3.93 -11.58 13.36
C LYS A 68 -3.93 -11.51 14.88
N LYS A 69 -4.82 -10.70 15.45
CA LYS A 69 -4.95 -10.45 16.91
C LYS A 69 -6.42 -10.44 17.36
N GLY A 70 -7.24 -11.32 16.79
CA GLY A 70 -8.68 -11.34 17.08
C GLY A 70 -9.34 -10.04 16.64
N GLN A 71 -10.00 -9.34 17.57
CA GLN A 71 -10.67 -8.06 17.29
C GLN A 71 -9.71 -6.94 16.86
N ASP A 72 -8.44 -7.01 17.29
CA ASP A 72 -7.41 -6.01 16.97
C ASP A 72 -6.58 -6.40 15.74
N SER A 73 -7.11 -7.28 14.89
CA SER A 73 -6.41 -7.70 13.67
C SER A 73 -6.24 -6.53 12.70
N VAL A 74 -5.07 -6.48 12.06
CA VAL A 74 -4.68 -5.38 11.17
C VAL A 74 -3.89 -5.91 9.98
N ILE A 75 -4.13 -5.30 8.83
CA ILE A 75 -3.22 -5.37 7.67
C ILE A 75 -2.62 -3.98 7.46
N THR A 76 -1.29 -3.89 7.40
CA THR A 76 -0.58 -2.65 7.10
C THR A 76 -0.09 -2.70 5.65
N LEU A 77 -0.49 -1.70 4.86
CA LEU A 77 -0.05 -1.49 3.49
C LEU A 77 1.00 -0.40 3.44
N GLU A 78 2.04 -0.61 2.66
CA GLU A 78 3.07 0.38 2.41
C GLU A 78 3.53 0.34 0.94
N GLY A 79 3.69 1.53 0.34
CA GLY A 79 4.16 1.67 -1.04
C GLY A 79 3.67 2.98 -1.66
N LEU A 80 3.70 3.03 -2.99
CA LEU A 80 3.18 4.19 -3.73
C LEU A 80 1.64 4.26 -3.62
N ILE A 81 1.11 5.47 -3.48
CA ILE A 81 -0.30 5.74 -3.16
C ILE A 81 -1.26 5.05 -4.14
N LYS A 82 -0.93 5.05 -5.44
CA LYS A 82 -1.72 4.37 -6.48
C LYS A 82 -1.86 2.87 -6.22
N ASP A 83 -0.75 2.22 -5.91
CA ASP A 83 -0.69 0.78 -5.73
C ASP A 83 -1.28 0.38 -4.37
N VAL A 84 -1.00 1.18 -3.33
CA VAL A 84 -1.60 1.02 -2.00
C VAL A 84 -3.13 1.15 -2.06
N HIS A 85 -3.69 2.12 -2.78
CA HIS A 85 -5.15 2.22 -2.92
C HIS A 85 -5.77 1.05 -3.68
N THR A 86 -5.06 0.52 -4.68
CA THR A 86 -5.49 -0.67 -5.42
C THR A 86 -5.49 -1.90 -4.49
N ALA A 87 -4.45 -2.05 -3.67
CA ALA A 87 -4.35 -3.11 -2.68
C ALA A 87 -5.44 -2.99 -1.59
N ASP A 88 -5.66 -1.79 -1.04
CA ASP A 88 -6.71 -1.51 -0.04
C ASP A 88 -8.07 -1.93 -0.55
N SER A 89 -8.41 -1.56 -1.80
CA SER A 89 -9.68 -1.94 -2.41
C SER A 89 -9.86 -3.46 -2.51
N ARG A 90 -8.84 -4.18 -2.99
CA ARG A 90 -8.88 -5.65 -3.11
C ARG A 90 -8.98 -6.34 -1.75
N ILE A 91 -8.29 -5.82 -0.73
CA ILE A 91 -8.30 -6.39 0.62
C ILE A 91 -9.65 -6.16 1.29
N ARG A 92 -10.27 -5.00 1.12
CA ARG A 92 -11.64 -4.76 1.60
C ARG A 92 -12.64 -5.73 0.99
N ASP A 93 -12.45 -6.11 -0.27
CA ASP A 93 -13.28 -7.15 -0.90
C ASP A 93 -13.00 -8.56 -0.34
N MET A 94 -11.77 -8.88 0.02
CA MET A 94 -11.43 -10.13 0.72
C MET A 94 -12.10 -10.18 2.10
N ILE A 95 -11.99 -9.10 2.89
CA ILE A 95 -12.64 -8.95 4.20
C ILE A 95 -14.14 -9.22 4.09
N ARG A 96 -14.84 -8.55 3.16
CA ARG A 96 -16.27 -8.75 2.91
C ARG A 96 -16.64 -10.19 2.56
N LYS A 97 -15.76 -10.91 1.84
CA LYS A 97 -15.98 -12.33 1.52
C LYS A 97 -15.87 -13.20 2.78
N VAL A 98 -14.88 -12.94 3.63
CA VAL A 98 -14.69 -13.64 4.90
C VAL A 98 -15.88 -13.41 5.83
N GLU A 99 -16.32 -12.15 6.00
CA GLU A 99 -17.50 -11.80 6.81
C GLU A 99 -18.76 -12.56 6.36
N ARG A 100 -19.01 -12.63 5.04
CA ARG A 100 -20.16 -13.38 4.50
C ARG A 100 -20.08 -14.87 4.77
N ASN A 101 -18.86 -15.43 4.80
CA ASN A 101 -18.65 -16.84 5.07
C ASN A 101 -18.82 -17.16 6.56
N GLU A 102 -18.35 -16.28 7.44
CA GLU A 102 -18.54 -16.42 8.89
C GLU A 102 -20.01 -16.27 9.29
N ASN A 103 -20.76 -15.34 8.69
CA ASN A 103 -22.20 -15.17 8.97
C ASN A 103 -23.08 -16.33 8.45
N ARG A 104 -22.52 -17.25 7.65
CA ARG A 104 -23.20 -18.44 7.13
C ARG A 104 -22.93 -19.69 7.96
N ARG A 105 -22.01 -19.61 8.92
CA ARG A 105 -21.65 -20.70 9.84
C ARG A 105 -22.50 -20.64 11.10
#